data_AF-A0A415VCZ0-F1
#
_entry.id   AF-A0A415VCZ0-F1
#
_cell.length_a   1.000
_cell.length_b   1.000
_cell.length_c   1.000
_cell.angle_alpha   90.00
_cell.angle_beta   90.00
_cell.angle_gamma   90.00
#
_symmetry.space_group_name_H-M   'P 1'
#
loop_
_entity.id
_entity.type
_entity.pdbx_description
1 polymer ?
#
loop_
_entity_poly.entity_id
_entity_poly.type
_entity_poly.pdbx_seq_one_letter_code
_entity_poly.pdbx_strand_id
1 'polypeptide(L)'
;MDAFEYRFTSKTGDIYIVRILNDGARFLSSEMISALEKSDVEVWGIYLNRIGSYKHVTGIRDLSLISNQIYSFFRSHDNAILYYVCDDIADVPMNDRKKAEGFTVQYYRNRLFTSLFYKLQGLLDMNVVDLPICIDACGNDMYIHIMVREEQLNVAKRIKQDVLDGFSK
;
A
#
# COMPACT_ATOMS: atom_id res chain seq x y z
N MET A 1 -16.99 -5.14 8.72
CA MET A 1 -15.71 -4.73 8.12
C MET A 1 -15.49 -5.64 6.93
N ASP A 2 -15.57 -5.07 5.74
CA ASP A 2 -15.45 -5.83 4.51
C ASP A 2 -13.98 -6.15 4.24
N ALA A 3 -13.75 -7.32 3.67
CA ALA A 3 -12.43 -7.87 3.47
C ALA A 3 -12.37 -8.68 2.17
N PHE A 4 -11.35 -8.40 1.37
CA PHE A 4 -11.03 -9.17 0.17
C PHE A 4 -9.69 -9.86 0.41
N GLU A 5 -9.63 -11.17 0.15
CA GLU A 5 -8.39 -11.94 0.22
C GLU A 5 -8.17 -12.68 -1.09
N TYR A 6 -6.97 -12.53 -1.66
CA TYR A 6 -6.49 -13.35 -2.75
C TYR A 6 -5.23 -14.08 -2.32
N ARG A 7 -5.17 -15.38 -2.62
CA ARG A 7 -4.02 -16.23 -2.31
C ARG A 7 -3.54 -16.94 -3.56
N PHE A 8 -2.22 -16.98 -3.76
CA PHE A 8 -1.61 -17.80 -4.81
C PHE A 8 -0.25 -18.37 -4.38
N THR A 9 0.15 -19.48 -4.98
CA THR A 9 1.44 -20.12 -4.74
C THR A 9 2.37 -19.85 -5.93
N SER A 10 3.56 -19.34 -5.63
CA SER A 10 4.62 -19.10 -6.62
C SER A 10 5.27 -20.41 -7.07
N LYS A 11 6.07 -20.33 -8.15
CA LYS A 11 6.82 -21.49 -8.65
C LYS A 11 7.86 -22.03 -7.64
N THR A 12 8.35 -21.18 -6.74
CA THR A 12 9.30 -21.55 -5.69
C THR A 12 8.62 -22.14 -4.45
N GLY A 13 7.28 -22.26 -4.45
CA GLY A 13 6.50 -22.80 -3.34
C GLY A 13 6.13 -21.79 -2.28
N ASP A 14 6.54 -20.51 -2.40
CA ASP A 14 6.09 -19.47 -1.49
C ASP A 14 4.63 -19.10 -1.80
N ILE A 15 3.83 -18.95 -0.75
CA ILE A 15 2.44 -18.51 -0.82
C ILE A 15 2.40 -17.01 -0.62
N TYR A 16 1.75 -16.29 -1.53
CA TYR A 16 1.47 -14.87 -1.42
C TYR A 16 -0.01 -14.68 -1.09
N ILE A 17 -0.27 -13.77 -0.15
CA ILE A 17 -1.60 -13.40 0.31
C ILE A 17 -1.73 -11.88 0.17
N VAL A 18 -2.68 -11.45 -0.63
CA VAL A 18 -3.08 -10.05 -0.80
C VAL A 18 -4.39 -9.87 -0.07
N ARG A 19 -4.43 -9.00 0.94
CA ARG A 19 -5.65 -8.62 1.65
C ARG A 19 -5.94 -7.15 1.43
N ILE A 20 -7.21 -6.82 1.22
CA ILE A 20 -7.71 -5.44 1.13
C ILE A 20 -8.84 -5.32 2.14
N LEU A 21 -8.66 -4.49 3.18
CA LEU A 21 -9.57 -4.39 4.32
C LEU A 21 -10.15 -2.99 4.42
N ASN A 22 -11.46 -2.85 4.65
CA ASN A 22 -12.10 -1.55 4.90
C ASN A 22 -11.86 -1.13 6.36
N ASP A 23 -10.62 -0.80 6.68
CA ASP A 23 -10.18 -0.50 8.03
C ASP A 23 -9.38 0.80 8.14
N GLY A 24 -9.16 1.52 7.04
CA GLY A 24 -8.29 2.69 7.03
C GLY A 24 -8.83 3.87 7.82
N ALA A 25 -10.15 4.01 7.89
CA ALA A 25 -10.79 5.09 8.63
C ALA A 25 -10.47 5.05 10.13
N ARG A 26 -10.13 3.87 10.70
CA ARG A 26 -9.86 3.71 12.14
C ARG A 26 -8.63 4.47 12.63
N PHE A 27 -7.76 4.88 11.72
CA PHE A 27 -6.51 5.59 12.03
C PHE A 27 -6.61 7.10 11.82
N LEU A 28 -7.80 7.59 11.43
CA LEU A 28 -8.04 8.99 11.12
C LEU A 28 -8.77 9.68 12.27
N SER A 29 -8.68 11.01 12.34
CA SER A 29 -9.43 11.80 13.30
C SER A 29 -10.95 11.67 13.08
N SER A 30 -11.73 11.92 14.12
CA SER A 30 -13.20 11.91 14.01
C SER A 30 -13.72 12.92 12.99
N GLU A 31 -13.04 14.06 12.83
CA GLU A 31 -13.38 15.06 11.80
C GLU A 31 -13.19 14.48 10.39
N MET A 32 -12.06 13.81 10.16
CA MET A 32 -11.77 13.19 8.87
C MET A 32 -12.73 12.03 8.57
N ILE A 33 -13.04 11.18 9.56
CA ILE A 33 -14.03 10.11 9.43
C ILE A 33 -15.39 10.67 9.00
N SER A 34 -15.89 11.70 9.69
CA SER A 34 -17.16 12.36 9.32
C SER A 34 -17.12 13.00 7.94
N ALA A 35 -15.96 13.49 7.47
CA ALA A 35 -15.82 14.04 6.13
C ALA A 35 -15.86 12.96 5.05
N LEU A 36 -15.28 11.78 5.31
CA LEU A 36 -15.33 10.62 4.40
C LEU A 36 -16.75 10.10 4.25
N GLU A 37 -17.48 9.92 5.35
CA GLU A 37 -18.89 9.48 5.35
C GLU A 37 -19.79 10.42 4.53
N LYS A 38 -19.59 11.74 4.66
CA LYS A 38 -20.35 12.74 3.90
C LYS A 38 -20.02 12.78 2.41
N SER A 39 -18.83 12.31 2.03
CA SER A 39 -18.36 12.32 0.64
C SER A 39 -18.52 10.97 -0.05
N ASP A 40 -19.12 9.98 0.64
CA ASP A 40 -19.23 8.60 0.16
C ASP A 40 -17.87 8.05 -0.30
N VAL A 41 -16.84 8.22 0.54
CA VAL A 41 -15.47 7.74 0.28
C VAL A 41 -15.08 6.69 1.31
N GLU A 42 -14.49 5.60 0.86
CA GLU A 42 -14.01 4.52 1.71
C GLU A 42 -12.48 4.43 1.69
N VAL A 43 -11.87 4.14 2.84
CA VAL A 43 -10.40 4.04 2.96
C VAL A 43 -10.01 2.60 3.29
N TRP A 44 -9.33 1.97 2.34
CA TRP A 44 -9.03 0.53 2.36
C TRP A 44 -7.53 0.26 2.51
N GLY A 45 -7.16 -0.64 3.42
CA GLY A 45 -5.77 -1.01 3.68
C GLY A 45 -5.34 -2.19 2.82
N ILE A 46 -4.21 -2.06 2.13
CA ILE A 46 -3.53 -3.15 1.43
C ILE A 46 -2.58 -3.83 2.40
N TYR A 47 -2.70 -5.15 2.54
CA TYR A 47 -1.81 -5.98 3.35
C TYR A 47 -1.24 -7.10 2.49
N LEU A 48 0.09 -7.15 2.42
CA LEU A 48 0.82 -8.11 1.59
C LEU A 48 1.62 -9.06 2.48
N ASN A 49 1.23 -10.32 2.50
CA ASN A 49 1.92 -11.35 3.27
C ASN A 49 2.53 -12.40 2.34
N ARG A 50 3.72 -12.87 2.70
CA ARG A 50 4.36 -14.04 2.11
C ARG A 50 4.42 -15.12 3.17
N ILE A 51 4.31 -16.39 2.77
CA ILE A 51 4.53 -17.54 3.65
C ILE A 51 5.42 -18.50 2.87
N GLY A 52 6.59 -18.83 3.40
CA GLY A 52 7.50 -19.75 2.72
C GLY A 52 8.95 -19.58 3.12
N SER A 53 9.84 -19.77 2.16
CA SER A 53 11.29 -19.87 2.35
C SER A 53 11.99 -18.51 2.50
N TYR A 54 11.40 -17.43 1.98
CA TYR A 54 11.99 -16.08 1.94
C TYR A 54 13.40 -16.02 1.34
N LYS A 55 13.82 -17.04 0.57
CA LYS A 55 15.19 -17.10 0.03
C LYS A 55 15.39 -16.21 -1.19
N HIS A 56 14.32 -15.93 -1.92
CA HIS A 56 14.38 -15.25 -3.21
C HIS A 56 13.54 -13.98 -3.21
N VAL A 57 14.05 -12.95 -3.87
CA VAL A 57 13.29 -11.73 -4.18
C VAL A 57 12.01 -12.10 -4.95
N THR A 58 10.93 -11.35 -4.75
CA THR A 58 9.67 -11.60 -5.45
C THR A 58 9.86 -11.38 -6.96
N GLY A 59 9.54 -12.40 -7.75
CA GLY A 59 9.71 -12.36 -9.20
C GLY A 59 8.67 -11.47 -9.89
N ILE A 60 8.98 -11.03 -11.11
CA ILE A 60 8.11 -10.13 -11.87
C ILE A 60 6.70 -10.71 -12.12
N ARG A 61 6.60 -12.03 -12.28
CA ARG A 61 5.32 -12.74 -12.45
C ARG A 61 4.46 -12.64 -11.19
N ASP A 62 5.04 -12.87 -10.03
CA ASP A 62 4.31 -12.83 -8.75
C ASP A 62 3.89 -11.38 -8.45
N LEU A 63 4.76 -10.40 -8.71
CA LEU A 63 4.42 -8.97 -8.63
C LEU A 63 3.25 -8.62 -9.55
N SER A 64 3.23 -9.12 -10.79
CA SER A 64 2.13 -8.88 -11.72
C SER A 64 0.81 -9.47 -11.23
N LEU A 65 0.82 -10.65 -10.59
CA LEU A 65 -0.37 -11.23 -9.99
C LEU A 65 -0.87 -10.36 -8.83
N ILE A 66 0.02 -9.92 -7.93
CA ILE A 66 -0.33 -9.02 -6.83
C ILE A 66 -0.95 -7.73 -7.37
N SER A 67 -0.29 -7.09 -8.35
CA SER A 67 -0.80 -5.89 -9.03
C SER A 67 -2.22 -6.12 -9.58
N ASN A 68 -2.43 -7.17 -10.36
CA ASN A 68 -3.72 -7.40 -11.00
C ASN A 68 -4.86 -7.55 -9.99
N GLN A 69 -4.60 -8.08 -8.80
CA GLN A 69 -5.63 -8.18 -7.76
C GLN A 69 -5.98 -6.83 -7.15
N ILE A 70 -4.96 -6.03 -6.81
CA ILE A 70 -5.16 -4.66 -6.30
C ILE A 70 -5.90 -3.82 -7.34
N TYR A 71 -5.51 -3.94 -8.62
CA TYR A 71 -6.18 -3.27 -9.73
C TYR A 71 -7.65 -3.69 -9.86
N SER A 72 -7.93 -5.00 -9.86
CA SER A 72 -9.29 -5.52 -10.03
C SER A 72 -10.21 -5.01 -8.92
N PHE A 73 -9.71 -4.99 -7.67
CA PHE A 73 -10.42 -4.38 -6.56
C PHE A 73 -10.67 -2.89 -6.80
N PHE A 74 -9.63 -2.14 -7.11
CA PHE A 74 -9.74 -0.69 -7.27
C PHE A 74 -10.70 -0.28 -8.39
N ARG A 75 -10.76 -1.08 -9.48
CA ARG A 75 -11.66 -0.88 -10.61
C ARG A 75 -13.13 -1.17 -10.25
N SER A 76 -13.40 -2.06 -9.31
CA SER A 76 -14.77 -2.40 -8.91
C SER A 76 -15.30 -1.56 -7.74
N HIS A 77 -14.49 -0.67 -7.16
CA HIS A 77 -14.84 0.18 -6.02
C HIS A 77 -14.47 1.63 -6.34
N ASP A 78 -15.38 2.35 -6.99
CA ASP A 78 -15.13 3.70 -7.49
C ASP A 78 -14.95 4.74 -6.38
N ASN A 79 -15.53 4.49 -5.20
CA ASN A 79 -15.37 5.33 -4.02
C ASN A 79 -14.15 4.98 -3.15
N ALA A 80 -13.35 3.98 -3.51
CA ALA A 80 -12.23 3.54 -2.69
C ALA A 80 -11.00 4.45 -2.83
N ILE A 81 -10.36 4.74 -1.70
CA ILE A 81 -8.98 5.19 -1.57
C ILE A 81 -8.20 4.04 -0.95
N LEU A 82 -7.07 3.65 -1.53
CA LEU A 82 -6.24 2.59 -0.96
C LEU A 82 -5.06 3.20 -0.20
N TYR A 83 -4.69 2.60 0.92
CA TYR A 83 -3.42 2.90 1.59
C TYR A 83 -2.57 1.64 1.77
N TYR A 84 -1.25 1.82 1.74
CA TYR A 84 -0.28 0.77 2.04
C TYR A 84 0.78 1.32 2.99
N VAL A 85 0.93 0.70 4.16
CA VAL A 85 1.96 1.05 5.14
C VAL A 85 3.18 0.15 4.90
N CYS A 86 4.34 0.76 4.70
CA CYS A 86 5.61 0.04 4.61
C CYS A 86 6.13 -0.29 6.01
N ASP A 87 5.55 -1.30 6.67
CA ASP A 87 6.04 -1.75 7.99
C ASP A 87 7.42 -2.44 7.89
N ASP A 88 8.07 -2.67 9.01
CA ASP A 88 9.32 -3.44 9.16
C ASP A 88 9.11 -4.80 9.85
N ILE A 89 7.85 -5.20 10.09
CA ILE A 89 7.50 -6.37 10.90
C ILE A 89 7.87 -7.66 10.18
N ALA A 90 7.58 -7.74 8.88
CA ALA A 90 7.90 -8.92 8.09
C ALA A 90 9.15 -8.69 7.22
N ASP A 91 10.06 -9.67 7.22
CA ASP A 91 11.25 -9.58 6.36
C ASP A 91 10.85 -9.61 4.88
N VAL A 92 11.53 -8.80 4.08
CA VAL A 92 11.36 -8.76 2.62
C VAL A 92 12.70 -9.09 2.00
N PRO A 93 12.81 -10.20 1.25
CA PRO A 93 14.09 -10.57 0.66
C PRO A 93 14.64 -9.45 -0.22
N MET A 94 15.82 -8.96 0.16
CA MET A 94 16.60 -7.96 -0.56
C MET A 94 17.83 -8.61 -1.18
N ASN A 95 18.22 -8.13 -2.37
CA ASN A 95 19.51 -8.53 -2.93
C ASN A 95 20.68 -7.92 -2.13
N ASP A 96 21.85 -8.56 -2.21
CA ASP A 96 23.02 -8.19 -1.39
C ASP A 96 23.52 -6.77 -1.68
N ARG A 97 23.35 -6.30 -2.93
CA ARG A 97 23.68 -4.92 -3.29
C ARG A 97 22.85 -3.91 -2.50
N LYS A 98 21.53 -4.13 -2.37
CA LYS A 98 20.66 -3.22 -1.59
C LYS A 98 20.99 -3.23 -0.11
N LYS A 99 21.34 -4.39 0.45
CA LYS A 99 21.83 -4.50 1.82
C LYS A 99 23.14 -3.73 2.00
N ALA A 100 24.09 -3.87 1.08
CA ALA A 100 25.37 -3.16 1.11
C ALA A 100 25.22 -1.63 0.93
N GLU A 101 24.20 -1.18 0.19
CA GLU A 101 23.81 0.23 0.08
C GLU A 101 23.12 0.78 1.35
N GLY A 102 22.92 -0.04 2.39
CA GLY A 102 22.34 0.37 3.67
C GLY A 102 20.81 0.51 3.67
N PHE A 103 20.11 -0.15 2.75
CA PHE A 103 18.65 -0.03 2.68
C PHE A 103 17.98 -0.66 3.89
N THR A 104 17.09 0.10 4.55
CA THR A 104 16.15 -0.45 5.53
C THR A 104 15.06 -1.25 4.82
N VAL A 105 14.41 -2.16 5.55
CA VAL A 105 13.27 -2.94 5.03
C VAL A 105 12.14 -1.99 4.58
N GLN A 106 11.85 -0.95 5.37
CA GLN A 106 10.81 0.04 5.08
C GLN A 106 11.13 0.81 3.79
N TYR A 107 12.36 1.31 3.65
CA TYR A 107 12.77 2.03 2.45
C TYR A 107 12.77 1.14 1.20
N TYR A 108 13.18 -0.12 1.33
CA TYR A 108 13.09 -1.07 0.23
C TYR A 108 11.65 -1.37 -0.18
N ARG A 109 10.74 -1.54 0.79
CA ARG A 109 9.31 -1.72 0.55
C ARG A 109 8.67 -0.52 -0.13
N ASN A 110 8.96 0.69 0.33
CA ASN A 110 8.54 1.93 -0.32
C ASN A 110 8.90 1.90 -1.81
N ARG A 111 10.16 1.62 -2.15
CA ARG A 111 10.60 1.52 -3.54
C ARG A 111 9.91 0.40 -4.33
N LEU A 112 9.70 -0.76 -3.71
CA LEU A 112 8.99 -1.87 -4.36
C LEU A 112 7.54 -1.50 -4.63
N PHE A 113 6.86 -0.85 -3.69
CA PHE A 113 5.48 -0.43 -3.82
C PHE A 113 5.33 0.68 -4.87
N THR A 114 6.21 1.70 -4.88
CA THR A 114 6.23 2.69 -5.96
C THR A 114 6.41 2.03 -7.33
N SER A 115 7.30 1.03 -7.43
CA SER A 115 7.51 0.28 -8.67
C SER A 115 6.28 -0.56 -9.07
N LEU A 116 5.58 -1.13 -8.09
CA LEU A 116 4.31 -1.85 -8.28
C LEU A 116 3.25 -0.88 -8.79
N PHE A 117 3.17 0.31 -8.21
CA PHE A 117 2.24 1.37 -8.56
C PHE A 117 2.43 1.86 -9.99
N TYR A 118 3.66 2.15 -10.42
CA TYR A 118 3.91 2.54 -11.81
C TYR A 118 3.49 1.46 -12.81
N LYS A 119 3.67 0.19 -12.47
CA LYS A 119 3.17 -0.91 -13.30
C LYS A 119 1.66 -0.97 -13.32
N LEU A 120 1.01 -0.73 -12.18
CA LEU A 120 -0.45 -0.64 -12.10
C LEU A 120 -0.98 0.48 -12.99
N GLN A 121 -0.37 1.67 -12.95
CA GLN A 121 -0.78 2.80 -13.80
C GLN A 121 -0.77 2.44 -15.29
N GLY A 122 0.24 1.69 -15.75
CA GLY A 122 0.28 1.22 -17.15
C GLY A 122 -0.82 0.21 -17.52
N LEU A 123 -1.49 -0.38 -16.54
CA LEU A 123 -2.62 -1.32 -16.71
C LEU A 123 -3.98 -0.65 -16.46
N LEU A 124 -3.98 0.49 -15.78
CA LEU A 124 -5.14 1.28 -15.43
C LEU A 124 -5.53 2.13 -16.65
N ASP A 125 -6.72 1.91 -17.20
CA ASP A 125 -7.36 2.87 -18.11
C ASP A 125 -8.00 4.03 -17.31
N MET A 126 -7.28 4.52 -16.30
CA MET A 126 -7.74 5.56 -15.38
C MET A 126 -6.55 6.29 -14.73
N ASN A 127 -6.72 7.58 -14.44
CA ASN A 127 -5.71 8.39 -13.77
C ASN A 127 -5.70 8.12 -12.27
N VAL A 128 -4.65 7.44 -11.81
CA VAL A 128 -4.43 7.16 -10.38
C VAL A 128 -3.18 7.90 -9.93
N VAL A 129 -3.22 8.50 -8.75
CA VAL A 129 -2.12 9.21 -8.12
C VAL A 129 -1.64 8.40 -6.92
N ASP A 130 -0.32 8.21 -6.80
CA ASP A 130 0.32 7.77 -5.56
C ASP A 130 0.74 9.02 -4.79
N LEU A 131 0.14 9.21 -3.62
CA LEU A 131 0.46 10.27 -2.69
C LEU A 131 1.23 9.69 -1.50
N PRO A 132 2.58 9.70 -1.54
CA PRO A 132 3.38 9.19 -0.44
C PRO A 132 3.33 10.11 0.78
N ILE A 133 3.36 9.51 1.96
CA ILE A 133 3.57 10.12 3.27
C ILE A 133 4.87 9.55 3.81
N CYS A 134 5.78 10.44 4.18
CA CYS A 134 7.01 10.11 4.87
C CYS A 134 6.93 10.74 6.26
N ILE A 135 7.05 9.92 7.29
CA ILE A 135 7.10 10.38 8.68
C ILE A 135 8.54 10.12 9.14
N ASP A 136 9.28 11.20 9.40
CA ASP A 136 10.60 11.12 10.00
C ASP A 136 10.43 10.76 11.48
N ALA A 137 10.90 9.57 11.84
CA ALA A 137 10.84 9.05 13.19
C ALA A 137 12.26 8.74 13.72
N CYS A 138 13.19 9.69 13.55
CA CYS A 138 14.52 9.68 14.17
C CYS A 138 15.25 8.32 14.05
N GLY A 139 15.30 7.79 12.83
CA GLY A 139 15.98 6.52 12.51
C GLY A 139 15.05 5.37 12.10
N ASN A 140 13.73 5.53 12.23
CA ASN A 140 12.72 4.55 11.79
C ASN A 140 11.65 5.18 10.88
N ASP A 141 12.09 5.79 9.78
CA ASP A 141 11.18 6.47 8.84
C ASP A 141 10.00 5.59 8.42
N MET A 142 8.78 6.07 8.64
CA MET A 142 7.59 5.37 8.18
C MET A 142 7.16 5.90 6.82
N TYR A 143 6.93 4.97 5.89
CA TYR A 143 6.43 5.28 4.54
C TYR A 143 5.01 4.73 4.38
N ILE A 144 4.09 5.60 3.96
CA ILE A 144 2.71 5.22 3.64
C ILE A 144 2.41 5.69 2.22
N HIS A 145 1.84 4.84 1.39
CA HIS A 145 1.35 5.20 0.07
C HIS A 145 -0.16 5.34 0.10
N ILE A 146 -0.69 6.46 -0.38
CA ILE A 146 -2.12 6.62 -0.64
C ILE A 146 -2.34 6.56 -2.15
N MET A 147 -2.97 5.49 -2.62
CA MET A 147 -3.39 5.36 -4.01
C MET A 147 -4.81 5.87 -4.17
N VAL A 148 -4.99 6.86 -5.04
CA VAL A 148 -6.26 7.57 -5.18
C VAL A 148 -6.54 7.94 -6.63
N ARG A 149 -7.81 7.98 -7.02
CA ARG A 149 -8.21 8.53 -8.31
C ARG A 149 -7.98 10.03 -8.32
N GLU A 150 -7.63 10.59 -9.48
CA GLU A 150 -7.34 12.02 -9.59
C GLU A 150 -8.49 12.91 -9.08
N GLU A 151 -9.74 12.50 -9.30
CA GLU A 151 -10.95 13.19 -8.82
C GLU A 151 -11.08 13.24 -7.28
N GLN A 152 -10.49 12.27 -6.57
CA GLN A 152 -10.50 12.16 -5.12
C GLN A 152 -9.22 12.74 -4.48
N LEU A 153 -8.31 13.31 -5.26
CA LEU A 153 -6.99 13.76 -4.78
C LEU A 153 -7.09 14.79 -3.64
N ASN A 154 -8.10 15.66 -3.65
CA ASN A 154 -8.30 16.63 -2.56
C ASN A 154 -8.65 15.94 -1.24
N VAL A 155 -9.41 14.84 -1.28
CA VAL A 155 -9.71 14.03 -0.09
C VAL A 155 -8.45 13.34 0.41
N ALA A 156 -7.66 12.72 -0.48
CA ALA A 156 -6.39 12.09 -0.11
C ALA A 156 -5.38 13.07 0.50
N LYS A 157 -5.31 14.32 0.01
CA LYS A 157 -4.46 15.37 0.62
C LYS A 157 -4.89 15.70 2.05
N ARG A 158 -6.20 15.72 2.33
CA ARG A 158 -6.73 15.93 3.68
C ARG A 158 -6.40 14.74 4.59
N ILE A 159 -6.56 13.51 4.10
CA ILE A 159 -6.13 12.29 4.81
C ILE A 159 -4.64 12.37 5.15
N LYS A 160 -3.80 12.74 4.18
CA LYS A 160 -2.35 12.90 4.41
C LYS A 160 -2.06 13.91 5.51
N GLN A 161 -2.72 15.07 5.49
CA GLN A 161 -2.52 16.08 6.52
C GLN A 161 -2.97 15.58 7.90
N ASP A 162 -4.14 14.94 7.98
CA ASP A 162 -4.68 14.36 9.22
C ASP A 162 -3.73 13.34 9.85
N VAL A 163 -3.14 12.46 9.02
CA VAL A 163 -2.11 11.51 9.46
C VAL A 163 -0.88 12.23 9.99
N LEU A 164 -0.34 13.21 9.25
CA LEU A 164 0.85 13.96 9.68
C LEU A 164 0.61 14.72 10.99
N ASP A 165 -0.57 15.32 11.16
CA ASP A 165 -0.97 16.01 12.38
C ASP A 165 -1.13 15.04 13.56
N GLY A 166 -1.55 13.79 13.30
CA GLY A 166 -1.61 12.72 14.29
C GLY A 166 -0.25 12.28 14.80
N PHE A 167 0.77 12.23 13.93
CA PHE A 167 2.15 11.88 14.30
C PHE A 167 2.95 13.04 14.91
N SER A 168 2.53 14.28 14.71
CA SER A 168 3.20 15.48 15.24
C SER A 168 2.81 15.83 16.68
N LYS A 169 1.88 15.07 17.28
CA LYS A 169 1.40 15.23 18.66
C LYS A 169 2.14 14.30 19.62
#